data_AF-A0A9P5E3U4-F1
#
_entry.id   AF-A0A9P5E3U4-F1
#
_cell.length_a   1.000
_cell.length_b   1.000
_cell.length_c   1.000
_cell.angle_alpha   90.00
_cell.angle_beta   90.00
_cell.angle_gamma   90.00
#
_symmetry.space_group_name_H-M   'P 1'
#
loop_
_entity.id
_entity.type
_entity.pdbx_description
1 polymer ?
#
loop_
_entity_poly.entity_id
_entity_poly.type
_entity_poly.pdbx_seq_one_letter_code
_entity_poly.pdbx_strand_id
1 'polypeptide(L)'
;MPAEVFPSSLRAKGVAISTCSNWINNFIIGLITPPLVRETGFGAYVFFAVFCLLSFVWVWFSVPETNGKYLEEMDIVFKDRIGVADVAKKDCILAEVYNERQSR
;
A
#
# COMPACT_ATOMS: atom_id res chain seq x y z
N MET A 1 7.53 0.39 -2.29
CA MET A 1 6.28 -0.24 -2.76
C MET A 1 5.04 0.65 -2.64
N PRO A 2 4.71 1.34 -1.53
CA PRO A 2 3.45 2.10 -1.49
C PRO A 2 3.43 3.29 -2.46
N ALA A 3 4.57 3.91 -2.76
CA ALA A 3 4.63 5.04 -3.69
C ALA A 3 4.26 4.70 -5.15
N GLU A 4 4.39 3.43 -5.53
CA GLU A 4 4.17 2.93 -6.91
C GLU A 4 2.75 2.36 -7.11
N VAL A 5 2.01 2.13 -6.03
CA VAL A 5 0.66 1.54 -6.06
C VAL A 5 -0.41 2.63 -5.94
N PHE A 6 -0.12 3.73 -5.22
CA PHE A 6 -1.12 4.76 -4.94
C PHE A 6 -1.06 5.96 -5.92
N PRO A 7 -2.23 6.42 -6.41
CA PRO A 7 -2.32 7.66 -7.19
C PRO A 7 -1.89 8.87 -6.33
N SER A 8 -1.46 9.95 -6.99
CA SER A 8 -0.80 11.11 -6.34
C SER A 8 -1.59 11.71 -5.16
N SER A 9 -2.92 11.76 -5.26
CA SER A 9 -3.80 12.28 -4.21
C SER A 9 -3.84 11.40 -2.95
N LEU A 10 -3.74 10.08 -3.11
CA LEU A 10 -3.88 9.08 -2.04
C LEU A 10 -2.54 8.57 -1.52
N ARG A 11 -1.45 8.86 -2.23
CA ARG A 11 -0.09 8.42 -1.89
C ARG A 11 0.29 8.72 -0.45
N ALA A 12 0.05 9.94 0.02
CA ALA A 12 0.39 10.33 1.39
C ALA A 12 -0.34 9.46 2.43
N LYS A 13 -1.63 9.18 2.20
CA LYS A 13 -2.45 8.35 3.10
C LYS A 13 -2.02 6.88 3.05
N GLY A 14 -1.81 6.34 1.86
CA GLY A 14 -1.37 4.94 1.68
C GLY A 14 0.02 4.67 2.25
N VAL A 15 0.95 5.62 2.10
CA VAL A 15 2.29 5.54 2.71
C VAL A 15 2.22 5.63 4.24
N ALA A 16 1.37 6.50 4.79
CA ALA A 16 1.19 6.61 6.23
C ALA A 16 0.67 5.29 6.84
N ILE A 17 -0.37 4.70 6.25
CA ILE A 17 -0.92 3.41 6.70
C ILE A 17 0.15 2.31 6.60
N SER A 18 0.87 2.22 5.49
CA SER A 18 1.93 1.23 5.30
C SER A 18 3.03 1.35 6.38
N THR A 19 3.39 2.59 6.72
CA THR A 19 4.38 2.88 7.75
C THR A 19 3.85 2.46 9.12
N CYS A 20 2.63 2.85 9.48
CA CYS A 20 1.99 2.45 10.73
C CYS A 20 1.90 0.93 10.88
N SER A 21 1.46 0.22 9.83
CA SER A 21 1.40 -1.24 9.82
C SER A 21 2.77 -1.88 10.02
N ASN A 22 3.83 -1.32 9.41
CA ASN A 22 5.18 -1.82 9.60
C ASN A 22 5.64 -1.66 11.06
N TRP A 23 5.43 -0.50 11.67
CA TRP A 23 5.79 -0.24 13.06
C TRP A 23 4.98 -1.09 14.05
N ILE A 24 3.68 -1.28 13.80
CA ILE A 24 2.83 -2.15 14.61
C ILE A 24 3.32 -3.60 14.52
N ASN A 25 3.65 -4.09 13.34
CA ASN A 25 4.16 -5.45 13.17
C ASN A 25 5.50 -5.65 13.91
N ASN A 26 6.41 -4.68 13.83
CA ASN A 26 7.66 -4.70 14.60
C ASN A 26 7.41 -4.73 16.11
N PHE A 27 6.43 -3.96 16.60
CA PHE A 27 6.03 -3.97 18.01
C PHE A 27 5.48 -5.34 18.45
N ILE A 28 4.58 -5.92 17.64
CA ILE A 28 4.00 -7.25 17.89
C ILE A 28 5.11 -8.32 17.93
N ILE A 29 6.03 -8.32 16.97
CA ILE A 29 7.16 -9.25 16.95
C ILE A 29 8.05 -9.04 18.18
N GLY A 30 8.31 -7.79 18.57
CA GLY A 30 9.08 -7.46 19.77
C GLY A 30 8.45 -8.00 21.07
N LEU A 31 7.12 -8.09 21.13
CA LEU A 31 6.39 -8.68 22.26
C LEU A 31 6.35 -10.21 22.22
N ILE A 32 6.16 -10.81 21.05
CA ILE A 32 5.98 -12.26 20.89
C ILE A 32 7.32 -13.01 20.90
N THR A 33 8.40 -12.40 20.41
CA THR A 33 9.71 -13.08 20.28
C THR A 33 10.32 -13.50 21.63
N PRO A 34 10.35 -12.66 22.69
CA PRO A 34 10.91 -13.04 23.97
C PRO A 34 10.27 -14.27 24.64
N PRO A 35 8.92 -14.40 24.75
CA PRO A 35 8.30 -15.60 25.29
C PRO A 35 8.50 -16.82 24.38
N LEU A 36 8.45 -16.62 23.05
CA LEU A 36 8.59 -17.71 22.09
C LEU A 36 9.99 -18.36 22.13
N VAL A 37 11.04 -17.57 22.31
CA VAL A 37 12.42 -18.06 22.41
C VAL A 37 12.74 -18.66 23.79
N ARG A 38 12.12 -18.13 24.86
CA ARG A 38 12.34 -18.64 26.23
C ARG A 38 11.66 -19.98 26.48
N GLU A 39 10.45 -20.18 25.95
CA GLU A 39 9.68 -21.41 26.20
C GLU A 39 9.86 -22.49 25.12
N THR A 40 10.33 -22.12 23.93
CA THR A 40 10.42 -23.03 22.79
C THR A 40 11.76 -22.91 22.08
N GLY A 41 12.60 -23.94 22.16
CA GLY A 41 13.92 -23.95 21.51
C GLY A 41 13.85 -23.79 19.99
N PHE A 42 13.16 -24.70 19.29
CA PHE A 42 13.01 -24.67 17.83
C PHE A 42 11.67 -24.08 17.35
N GLY A 43 10.75 -23.80 18.28
CA GLY A 43 9.38 -23.36 17.96
C GLY A 43 9.32 -22.00 17.27
N ALA A 44 10.26 -21.09 17.58
CA ALA A 44 10.35 -19.80 16.93
C ALA A 44 10.59 -19.92 15.41
N TYR A 45 11.45 -20.84 14.98
CA TYR A 45 11.74 -21.06 13.57
C TYR A 45 10.53 -21.58 12.80
N VAL A 46 9.79 -22.53 13.37
CA VAL A 46 8.57 -23.09 12.76
C VAL A 46 7.48 -22.03 12.67
N PHE A 47 7.32 -21.20 13.71
CA PHE A 47 6.36 -20.09 13.71
C PHE A 47 6.63 -19.12 12.56
N PHE A 48 7.87 -18.64 12.41
CA PHE A 48 8.21 -17.75 11.31
C PHE A 48 8.09 -18.43 9.94
N ALA A 49 8.42 -19.73 9.83
CA ALA A 49 8.28 -20.47 8.58
C ALA A 49 6.82 -20.55 8.11
N VAL A 50 5.87 -20.80 9.03
CA VAL A 50 4.43 -20.82 8.70
C VAL A 50 3.95 -19.43 8.25
N PHE A 51 4.35 -18.37 8.94
CA PHE A 51 4.00 -17.00 8.55
C PHE A 51 4.58 -16.61 7.19
N CYS A 52 5.81 -17.02 6.88
CA CYS A 52 6.40 -16.83 5.55
C CYS A 52 5.59 -17.56 4.46
N LEU A 53 5.14 -18.79 4.73
CA LEU A 53 4.38 -19.59 3.77
C LEU A 53 2.98 -18.99 3.54
N LEU A 54 2.32 -18.52 4.59
CA LEU A 54 1.06 -17.78 4.50
C LEU A 54 1.21 -16.48 3.70
N SER A 55 2.28 -15.72 3.94
CA SER A 55 2.60 -14.51 3.18
C SER A 55 2.81 -14.83 1.69
N PHE A 56 3.54 -15.90 1.38
CA PHE A 56 3.76 -16.34 0.01
C PHE A 56 2.44 -16.69 -0.70
N VAL A 57 1.58 -17.48 -0.06
CA VAL A 57 0.25 -17.82 -0.61
C VAL A 57 -0.58 -16.56 -0.84
N TRP A 58 -0.61 -15.64 0.14
CA TRP A 58 -1.35 -14.39 -0.01
C TRP A 58 -0.85 -13.53 -1.17
N VAL A 59 0.46 -13.36 -1.30
CA VAL A 59 1.06 -12.59 -2.40
C VAL A 59 0.72 -13.22 -3.75
N TRP A 60 0.80 -14.55 -3.86
CA TRP A 60 0.51 -15.27 -5.09
C TRP A 60 -0.93 -15.07 -5.60
N PHE A 61 -1.91 -14.98 -4.70
CA PHE A 61 -3.32 -14.81 -5.08
C PHE A 61 -3.77 -13.35 -5.17
N SER A 62 -3.28 -12.49 -4.27
CA SER A 62 -3.84 -11.14 -4.07
C SER A 62 -3.02 -10.02 -4.71
N VAL A 63 -1.76 -10.26 -5.08
CA VAL A 63 -0.89 -9.21 -5.63
C VAL A 63 -0.69 -9.44 -7.12
N PRO A 64 -1.37 -8.67 -8.01
CA PRO A 64 -1.08 -8.71 -9.43
C PRO A 64 0.33 -8.14 -9.70
N GLU A 65 0.99 -8.66 -10.72
CA GLU A 65 2.33 -8.21 -11.13
C GLU A 65 2.30 -6.70 -11.49
N THR A 66 3.00 -5.88 -10.69
CA THR A 66 3.07 -4.42 -10.90
C THR A 66 4.32 -3.99 -11.69
N ASN A 67 5.18 -4.92 -12.07
CA ASN A 67 6.46 -4.63 -12.73
C ASN A 67 6.24 -4.25 -14.21
N GLY A 68 6.84 -3.13 -14.64
CA GLY A 68 6.78 -2.66 -16.03
C GLY A 68 5.49 -1.91 -16.43
N LYS A 69 4.63 -1.53 -15.47
CA LYS A 69 3.42 -0.72 -15.71
C LYS A 69 3.62 0.73 -15.30
N TYR A 70 3.10 1.65 -16.11
CA TYR A 70 3.13 3.07 -15.77
C TYR A 70 2.16 3.38 -14.63
N LEU A 71 2.48 4.40 -13.83
CA LEU A 71 1.69 4.76 -12.65
C LEU A 71 0.24 5.13 -13.01
N GLU A 72 0.01 5.66 -14.22
CA GLU A 72 -1.33 5.98 -14.72
C GLU A 72 -2.16 4.75 -15.11
N GLU A 73 -1.53 3.60 -15.35
CA GLU A 73 -2.22 2.35 -15.68
C GLU A 73 -2.61 1.54 -14.44
N MET A 74 -2.14 1.94 -13.24
CA MET A 74 -2.45 1.23 -11.99
C MET A 74 -3.95 1.25 -11.66
N ASP A 75 -4.70 2.29 -12.07
CA ASP A 75 -6.16 2.31 -11.96
C ASP A 75 -6.82 1.16 -12.75
N ILE A 76 -6.23 0.78 -13.89
CA ILE A 76 -6.72 -0.31 -14.74
C ILE A 76 -6.33 -1.68 -14.15
N VAL A 77 -5.10 -1.79 -13.62
CA VAL A 77 -4.58 -3.01 -12.99
C VAL A 77 -5.36 -3.38 -11.73
N PHE A 78 -5.68 -2.40 -10.88
CA PHE A 78 -6.46 -2.60 -9.65
C PHE A 78 -7.97 -2.46 -9.85
N LYS A 79 -8.45 -2.15 -11.08
CA LYS A 79 -9.87 -1.92 -11.43
C LYS A 79 -10.56 -0.90 -10.52
N ASP A 80 -9.83 0.10 -10.05
CA ASP A 80 -10.34 1.03 -9.04
C ASP A 80 -11.03 2.22 -9.72
N ARG A 81 -12.28 2.53 -9.32
CA ARG A 81 -13.03 3.69 -9.85
C ARG A 81 -12.58 5.02 -9.22
N ILE A 82 -11.63 4.97 -8.29
CA ILE A 82 -11.21 6.09 -7.46
C ILE A 82 -10.47 7.15 -8.30
N GLY A 83 -9.67 6.73 -9.29
CA GLY A 83 -8.95 7.65 -10.19
C GLY A 83 -9.85 8.57 -11.01
N VAL A 84 -11.03 8.08 -11.45
CA VAL A 84 -11.96 8.87 -12.29
C VAL A 84 -12.50 10.10 -11.54
N ALA A 85 -12.77 9.97 -10.23
CA ALA A 85 -13.27 11.06 -9.40
C ALA A 85 -12.19 12.13 -9.13
N ASP A 86 -10.93 11.70 -8.99
CA ASP A 86 -9.80 12.61 -8.77
C ASP A 86 -9.42 13.37 -10.05
N VAL A 87 -9.47 12.72 -11.22
CA VAL A 87 -9.27 13.37 -12.52
C VAL A 87 -10.36 14.42 -12.78
N ALA A 88 -11.63 14.07 -12.56
CA ALA A 88 -12.75 15.00 -12.74
C ALA A 88 -12.64 16.25 -11.85
N LYS A 89 -12.17 16.10 -10.60
CA LYS A 89 -11.91 17.23 -9.71
C LYS A 89 -10.76 18.10 -10.19
N LYS A 90 -9.66 17.49 -10.66
CA LYS A 90 -8.51 18.22 -11.20
C LYS A 90 -8.92 19.06 -12.41
N ASP A 91 -9.71 18.49 -13.33
CA ASP A 91 -10.16 19.19 -14.55
C ASP A 91 -11.09 20.36 -14.23
N CYS A 92 -12.00 20.19 -13.25
CA CYS A 92 -12.87 21.27 -12.78
C CYS A 92 -12.07 22.45 -12.21
N ILE A 93 -11.09 22.17 -11.34
CA ILE A 93 -10.24 23.22 -10.73
C ILE A 93 -9.40 23.93 -11.79
N LEU A 94 -8.87 23.20 -12.78
CA LEU A 94 -8.09 23.80 -13.87
C LEU A 94 -8.96 24.72 -14.73
N ALA A 95 -10.21 24.34 -15.00
CA ALA A 95 -11.16 25.19 -15.73
C ALA A 95 -11.48 26.48 -14.95
N GLU A 96 -11.65 26.37 -13.63
CA GLU A 96 -11.89 27.53 -12.76
C GLU A 96 -10.69 28.48 -12.71
N VAL A 97 -9.47 27.95 -12.51
CA VAL A 97 -8.22 28.74 -12.52
C VAL A 97 -7.97 29.40 -13.89
N TYR A 98 -8.31 28.72 -14.99
CA TYR A 98 -8.20 29.29 -16.33
C TYR A 98 -9.16 30.47 -16.51
N ASN A 99 -10.41 30.33 -16.07
CA ASN A 99 -11.41 31.40 -16.13
C ASN A 99 -11.02 32.59 -15.25
N GLU A 100 -10.52 32.36 -14.04
CA GLU A 100 -10.02 33.44 -13.18
C GLU A 100 -8.86 34.20 -13.83
N ARG A 101 -7.92 33.49 -14.46
CA ARG A 101 -6.80 34.11 -15.19
C ARG A 101 -7.22 34.90 -16.43
N GLN A 102 -8.31 34.53 -17.09
CA GLN A 102 -8.87 35.27 -18.23
C GLN A 102 -9.66 36.52 -17.79
N SER A 103 -10.16 36.53 -16.56
CA SER A 103 -10.91 37.66 -15.98
C SER A 103 -10.02 38.77 -15.37
N ARG A 104 -8.70 38.57 -15.32
CA ARG A 104 -7.69 39.49 -14.80
C ARG A 104 -6.86 40.08 -15.93
#